data_AF-A0A3S4GIB6-F1
#
_entry.id   AF-A0A3S4GIB6-F1
#
_cell.length_a   1.000
_cell.length_b   1.000
_cell.length_c   1.000
_cell.angle_alpha   90.00
_cell.angle_beta   90.00
_cell.angle_gamma   90.00
#
_symmetry.space_group_name_H-M   'P 1'
#
loop_
_entity.id
_entity.type
_entity.pdbx_description
1 polymer ?
#
loop_
_entity_poly.entity_id
_entity_poly.type
_entity_poly.pdbx_seq_one_letter_code
_entity_poly.pdbx_strand_id
1 'polypeptide(L)'
;MINSALWYREFGAPEAVLRLENAPPAALTAGNVRVAMRLAPVNASDLIPLSGAYRHRVVPPAVAGYEGVGVVTETTPGRSICSAGGCCRCGARAPGSAWSAARRRWRCRCRTR
;
A
#
# COMPACT_ATOMS: atom_id res chain seq x y z
N MET A 1 17.33 -2.09 1.49
CA MET A 1 16.11 -2.90 1.70
C MET A 1 15.34 -2.92 0.39
N ILE A 2 14.91 -4.09 -0.08
CA ILE A 2 14.10 -4.23 -1.29
C ILE A 2 12.62 -4.22 -0.87
N ASN A 3 11.78 -3.51 -1.62
CA ASN A 3 10.33 -3.48 -1.44
C ASN A 3 9.68 -4.48 -2.41
N SER A 4 9.07 -5.53 -1.88
CA SER A 4 8.36 -6.55 -2.66
C SER A 4 6.86 -6.31 -2.60
N ALA A 5 6.18 -6.38 -3.74
CA ALA A 5 4.74 -6.16 -3.82
C ALA A 5 4.10 -6.96 -4.96
N LEU A 6 2.79 -7.23 -4.86
CA LEU A 6 2.01 -7.86 -5.94
C LEU A 6 1.48 -6.79 -6.90
N TRP A 7 2.07 -6.71 -8.08
CA TRP A 7 1.70 -5.77 -9.13
C TRP A 7 0.80 -6.41 -10.18
N TYR A 8 0.00 -5.57 -10.84
CA TYR A 8 -0.69 -5.89 -12.09
C TYR A 8 -0.48 -4.73 -13.07
N ARG A 9 -0.10 -5.07 -14.30
CA ARG A 9 0.21 -4.12 -15.37
C ARG A 9 -0.92 -3.97 -16.40
N GLU A 10 -1.87 -4.87 -16.34
CA GLU A 10 -3.06 -4.93 -17.18
C GLU A 10 -4.24 -5.49 -16.37
N PHE A 11 -5.45 -5.35 -16.90
CA PHE A 11 -6.64 -5.93 -16.30
C PHE A 11 -6.82 -7.39 -16.72
N GLY A 12 -7.36 -8.22 -15.83
CA GLY A 12 -7.64 -9.62 -16.10
C GLY A 12 -7.92 -10.43 -14.83
N ALA A 13 -7.93 -11.75 -14.99
CA ALA A 13 -8.07 -12.67 -13.86
C ALA A 13 -6.85 -12.56 -12.92
N PRO A 14 -7.02 -12.55 -11.59
CA PRO A 14 -5.93 -12.33 -10.65
C PRO A 14 -4.71 -13.22 -10.87
N GLU A 15 -4.92 -14.51 -11.12
CA GLU A 15 -3.89 -15.51 -11.42
C GLU A 15 -3.10 -15.21 -12.70
N ALA A 16 -3.75 -14.59 -13.68
CA ALA A 16 -3.14 -14.23 -14.95
C ALA A 16 -2.31 -12.95 -14.83
N VAL A 17 -2.77 -11.96 -14.06
CA VAL A 17 -2.19 -10.59 -14.08
C VAL A 17 -1.33 -10.22 -12.88
N LEU A 18 -1.49 -10.89 -11.72
CA LEU A 18 -0.69 -10.57 -10.53
C LEU A 18 0.72 -11.15 -10.63
N ARG A 19 1.71 -10.31 -10.38
CA ARG A 19 3.13 -10.68 -10.35
C ARG A 19 3.80 -10.11 -9.11
N LEU A 20 4.62 -10.91 -8.45
CA LEU A 20 5.50 -10.41 -7.41
C LEU A 20 6.65 -9.64 -8.06
N GLU A 21 6.74 -8.35 -7.79
CA GLU A 21 7.84 -7.51 -8.26
C GLU A 21 8.58 -6.86 -7.10
N ASN A 22 9.86 -6.60 -7.34
CA ASN A 22 10.80 -6.03 -6.39
C ASN A 22 11.25 -4.65 -6.88
N ALA A 23 11.19 -3.65 -6.02
CA ALA A 23 11.63 -2.29 -6.32
C ALA A 23 12.39 -1.67 -5.13
N PRO A 24 13.28 -0.69 -5.36
CA PRO A 24 13.80 0.10 -4.26
C PRO A 24 12.65 0.90 -3.59
N PRO A 25 12.67 1.07 -2.26
CA PRO A 25 11.71 1.94 -1.58
C PRO A 25 11.79 3.37 -2.13
N ALA A 26 10.65 3.94 -2.50
CA ALA A 26 10.57 5.35 -2.90
C ALA A 26 10.95 6.28 -1.73
N ALA A 27 11.50 7.45 -2.05
CA ALA A 27 11.85 8.47 -1.06
C ALA A 27 10.64 8.83 -0.17
N LEU A 28 10.87 8.98 1.14
CA LEU A 28 9.82 9.33 2.08
C LEU A 28 9.49 10.82 1.96
N THR A 29 8.24 11.14 1.61
CA THR A 29 7.78 12.53 1.50
C THR A 29 7.22 13.05 2.82
N ALA A 30 7.31 14.37 3.04
CA ALA A 30 6.77 15.03 4.23
C ALA A 30 5.31 14.64 4.54
N GLY A 31 5.04 14.30 5.81
CA GLY A 31 3.71 13.93 6.29
C GLY A 31 3.32 12.47 6.04
N ASN A 32 4.22 11.66 5.47
CA ASN A 32 4.04 10.22 5.33
C ASN A 32 4.93 9.46 6.34
N VAL A 33 4.61 8.18 6.50
CA VAL A 33 5.42 7.23 7.27
C VAL A 33 5.75 6.03 6.39
N ARG A 34 6.92 5.44 6.59
CA ARG A 34 7.26 4.15 6.00
C ARG A 34 6.92 3.04 6.99
N VAL A 35 6.27 2.00 6.49
CA VAL A 35 5.83 0.86 7.29
C VAL A 35 6.39 -0.40 6.67
N ALA A 36 7.10 -1.20 7.48
CA ALA A 36 7.43 -2.58 7.14
C ALA A 36 6.20 -3.44 7.41
N MET A 37 5.54 -3.88 6.34
CA MET A 37 4.33 -4.68 6.40
C MET A 37 4.60 -6.06 7.01
N ARG A 38 3.67 -6.51 7.85
CA ARG A 38 3.72 -7.82 8.50
C ARG A 38 2.61 -8.74 8.03
N LEU A 39 1.41 -8.20 7.91
CA LEU A 39 0.22 -8.93 7.45
C LEU A 39 -0.62 -8.01 6.57
N ALA A 40 -1.17 -8.56 5.50
CA ALA A 40 -2.17 -7.92 4.65
C ALA A 40 -3.29 -8.94 4.39
N PRO A 41 -4.56 -8.60 4.65
CA PRO A 41 -5.67 -9.47 4.28
C PRO A 41 -5.83 -9.50 2.76
N VAL A 42 -6.41 -10.59 2.25
CA VAL A 42 -6.91 -10.68 0.88
C VAL A 42 -8.42 -10.64 0.95
N ASN A 43 -9.01 -9.52 0.53
CA ASN A 43 -10.46 -9.33 0.48
C ASN A 43 -10.96 -9.40 -0.96
N ALA A 44 -12.24 -9.71 -1.14
CA ALA A 44 -12.87 -9.66 -2.47
C ALA A 44 -12.73 -8.26 -3.12
N SER A 45 -12.82 -7.18 -2.32
CA SER A 45 -12.64 -5.80 -2.78
C SER A 45 -11.25 -5.50 -3.34
N ASP A 46 -10.23 -6.25 -2.95
CA ASP A 46 -8.87 -6.11 -3.50
C ASP A 46 -8.79 -6.69 -4.92
N LEU A 47 -9.65 -7.65 -5.26
CA LEU A 47 -9.66 -8.37 -6.54
C LEU A 47 -10.54 -7.70 -7.59
N ILE A 48 -11.64 -7.06 -7.20
CA ILE A 48 -12.57 -6.40 -8.14
C ILE A 48 -11.87 -5.40 -9.08
N PRO A 49 -10.90 -4.57 -8.64
CA PRO A 49 -10.18 -3.67 -9.53
C PRO A 49 -9.36 -4.36 -10.62
N LEU A 50 -8.90 -5.60 -10.37
CA LEU A 50 -8.06 -6.35 -11.31
C LEU A 50 -8.82 -6.70 -12.59
N SER A 51 -10.12 -6.96 -12.50
CA SER A 51 -10.96 -7.27 -13.67
C SER A 51 -11.27 -6.06 -14.55
N GLY A 52 -10.93 -4.84 -14.11
CA GLY A 52 -11.25 -3.60 -14.83
C GLY A 52 -12.62 -3.00 -14.52
N ALA A 53 -13.39 -3.58 -13.59
CA ALA A 53 -14.69 -3.03 -13.15
C ALA A 53 -14.58 -1.57 -12.65
N TYR A 54 -13.41 -1.18 -12.11
CA TYR A 54 -13.09 0.19 -11.68
C TYR A 54 -12.12 0.93 -12.61
N ARG A 55 -12.11 0.64 -13.92
CA ARG A 55 -11.20 1.29 -14.89
C ARG A 55 -11.23 2.83 -14.90
N HIS A 56 -12.34 3.42 -14.49
CA HIS A 56 -12.50 4.88 -14.37
C HIS A 56 -11.81 5.48 -13.13
N ARG A 57 -11.34 4.65 -12.18
CA ARG A 57 -10.66 5.06 -10.92
C ARG A 57 -9.28 4.45 -10.76
N VAL A 58 -8.94 3.43 -11.56
CA VAL A 58 -7.72 2.64 -11.41
C VAL A 58 -7.10 2.48 -12.78
N VAL A 59 -5.84 2.85 -12.90
CA VAL A 59 -5.07 2.74 -14.13
C VAL A 59 -3.82 1.91 -13.81
N PRO A 60 -3.64 0.72 -14.40
CA PRO A 60 -2.39 -0.02 -14.32
C PRO A 60 -1.22 0.79 -14.91
N PRO A 61 0.03 0.62 -14.42
CA PRO A 61 0.46 -0.37 -13.43
C PRO A 61 0.07 0.01 -11.99
N ALA A 62 -0.37 -0.97 -11.21
CA ALA A 62 -0.72 -0.78 -9.81
C ALA A 62 -0.42 -2.02 -8.96
N VAL A 63 -0.38 -1.84 -7.64
CA VAL A 63 -0.20 -2.88 -6.63
C VAL A 63 -1.55 -3.21 -6.02
N ALA A 64 -1.81 -4.50 -5.82
CA ALA A 64 -3.03 -5.01 -5.21
C ALA A 64 -3.03 -4.84 -3.68
N GLY A 65 -4.23 -4.83 -3.09
CA GLY A 65 -4.43 -4.76 -1.64
C GLY A 65 -4.66 -3.34 -1.12
N TYR A 66 -5.64 -3.18 -0.23
CA TYR A 66 -6.02 -1.88 0.36
C TYR A 66 -5.72 -1.75 1.85
N GLU A 67 -5.34 -2.83 2.53
CA GLU A 67 -5.19 -2.82 4.00
C GLU A 67 -4.00 -3.66 4.46
N GLY A 68 -3.55 -3.38 5.69
CA GLY A 68 -2.63 -4.26 6.40
C GLY A 68 -2.15 -3.68 7.72
N VAL A 69 -1.30 -4.45 8.39
CA VAL A 69 -0.62 -4.04 9.63
C VAL A 69 0.88 -4.21 9.50
N GLY A 70 1.62 -3.31 10.12
CA GLY A 70 3.07 -3.34 10.10
C GLY A 70 3.71 -2.50 11.17
N VAL A 71 5.04 -2.41 11.11
CA VAL A 71 5.86 -1.61 12.04
C VAL A 71 6.39 -0.39 11.30
N VAL A 72 6.26 0.78 11.91
CA VAL A 72 6.79 2.03 11.33
C VAL A 72 8.32 1.98 11.36
N THR A 73 8.96 2.09 10.19
CA THR A 73 10.42 2.06 10.05
C THR A 73 11.03 3.45 9.84
N GLU A 74 10.27 4.39 9.31
CA GLU A 74 10.74 5.75 9.04
C GLU A 74 9.58 6.75 9.16
N THR A 75 9.85 7.93 9.68
CA THR A 75 8.89 9.02 9.86
C THR A 75 9.51 10.34 9.46
N THR A 76 8.73 11.24 8.84
CA THR A 76 9.24 12.59 8.61
C THR A 76 9.14 13.45 9.88
N PRO A 77 10.23 14.14 10.30
CA PRO A 77 10.23 14.99 11.49
C PRO A 77 9.09 16.01 11.50
N GLY A 78 8.46 16.21 12.67
CA GLY A 78 7.49 17.29 12.92
C GLY A 78 6.10 17.13 12.31
N ARG A 79 5.80 16.03 11.59
CA ARG A 79 4.48 15.81 10.96
C ARG A 79 3.96 14.37 10.97
N SER A 80 4.56 13.44 11.71
CA SER A 80 4.07 12.06 11.80
C SER A 80 3.09 11.86 12.97
N ILE A 81 1.97 11.19 12.69
CA ILE A 81 1.01 10.72 13.72
C ILE A 81 1.48 9.43 14.44
N CYS A 82 2.70 9.01 14.14
CA CYS A 82 3.25 7.70 14.47
C CYS A 82 4.75 7.86 14.73
N SER A 83 5.25 7.16 15.76
CA SER A 83 6.68 7.08 16.08
C SER A 83 7.33 5.90 15.38
N ALA A 84 8.61 6.01 15.05
CA ALA A 84 9.39 4.87 14.59
C ALA A 84 9.35 3.73 15.62
N GLY A 85 9.24 2.48 15.15
CA GLY A 85 9.06 1.29 15.99
C GLY A 85 7.62 0.98 16.41
N GLY A 86 6.66 1.90 16.19
CA GLY A 86 5.27 1.70 16.55
C GLY A 86 4.51 0.73 15.63
N CYS A 87 3.53 0.02 16.20
CA CYS A 87 2.57 -0.77 15.42
C CYS A 87 1.55 0.12 14.73
N CYS A 88 1.39 -0.05 13.43
CA CYS A 88 0.50 0.74 12.59
C CYS A 88 -0.49 -0.14 11.84
N ARG A 89 -1.78 0.22 11.89
CA ARG A 89 -2.79 -0.27 10.94
C ARG A 89 -2.93 0.73 9.81
N CYS A 90 -2.74 0.27 8.58
CA CYS A 90 -2.86 1.04 7.36
C CYS A 90 -4.13 0.62 6.60
N GLY A 91 -4.99 1.58 6.26
CA GLY A 91 -6.11 1.37 5.34
C GLY A 91 -6.16 2.47 4.29
N ALA A 92 -6.32 2.09 3.02
CA ALA A 92 -6.40 3.00 1.90
C ALA A 92 -7.71 3.80 1.99
N ARG A 93 -7.64 5.11 1.76
CA ARG A 93 -8.83 5.90 1.41
C ARG A 93 -8.93 5.98 -0.10
N ALA A 94 -10.04 5.46 -0.64
CA ALA A 94 -10.45 5.44 -2.04
C ALA A 94 -9.68 4.45 -2.97
N PRO A 95 -10.24 4.07 -4.14
CA PRO A 95 -9.55 3.26 -5.16
C PRO A 95 -8.42 4.04 -5.85
N GLY A 96 -7.45 3.36 -6.50
CA GLY A 96 -6.40 3.99 -7.35
C GLY A 96 -5.09 4.49 -6.69
N SER A 97 -4.04 3.65 -6.70
CA SER A 97 -2.67 3.74 -6.08
C SER A 97 -2.33 2.71 -4.97
N ALA A 98 -2.07 1.50 -5.40
CA ALA A 98 -0.86 0.73 -5.09
C ALA A 98 0.04 1.14 -3.89
N TRP A 99 0.49 0.15 -3.11
CA TRP A 99 1.53 0.22 -2.06
C TRP A 99 2.92 0.75 -2.50
N SER A 100 3.06 1.29 -3.70
CA SER A 100 4.33 1.74 -4.26
C SER A 100 4.15 2.87 -5.26
N ALA A 101 3.55 3.98 -4.86
CA ALA A 101 3.80 5.30 -5.44
C ALA A 101 3.07 6.36 -4.62
N ALA A 102 3.76 7.47 -4.38
CA ALA A 102 3.24 8.64 -3.70
C ALA A 102 1.86 9.06 -4.25
N ARG A 103 0.84 9.04 -3.36
CA ARG A 103 -0.41 9.87 -3.33
C ARG A 103 -1.59 9.09 -2.75
N ARG A 104 -1.44 8.53 -1.54
CA ARG A 104 -2.60 8.24 -0.68
C ARG A 104 -2.38 8.77 0.72
N ARG A 105 -3.36 9.49 1.24
CA ARG A 105 -3.54 9.65 2.69
C ARG A 105 -4.08 8.35 3.24
N TRP A 106 -3.18 7.49 3.71
CA TRP A 106 -3.52 6.34 4.52
C TRP A 106 -3.95 6.83 5.90
N ARG A 107 -5.06 6.31 6.44
CA ARG A 107 -5.28 6.45 7.89
C ARG A 107 -4.44 5.39 8.58
N CYS A 108 -3.21 5.78 8.88
CA CYS A 108 -2.38 5.07 9.85
C CYS A 108 -2.98 5.31 11.24
N ARG A 109 -3.39 4.25 11.95
CA ARG A 109 -3.66 4.36 13.39
C ARG A 109 -2.53 3.68 14.11
N CYS A 110 -1.71 4.48 14.79
CA CYS A 110 -0.75 3.94 15.73
C CYS A 110 -1.46 3.56 17.01
N ARG A 111 -1.27 2.31 17.45
CA ARG A 111 -1.57 1.92 18.83
C ARG A 111 -0.29 2.14 19.62
N THR A 112 -0.33 3.05 20.59
CA THR A 112 0.61 2.99 21.71
C THR A 112 0.33 1.67 22.45
N ARG A 113 1.39 0.98 22.88
CA ARG A 113 1.24 -0.12 23.83
C ARG A 113 0.52 0.34 25.07
#